data_AF-A0A1W2CRH2-F1
#
_entry.id   AF-A0A1W2CRH2-F1
#
_cell.length_a   1.000
_cell.length_b   1.000
_cell.length_c   1.000
_cell.angle_alpha   90.00
_cell.angle_beta   90.00
_cell.angle_gamma   90.00
#
_symmetry.space_group_name_H-M   'P 1'
#
loop_
_entity.id
_entity.type
_entity.pdbx_description
1 polymer ?
#
loop_
_entity_poly.entity_id
_entity_poly.type
_entity_poly.pdbx_seq_one_letter_code
_entity_poly.pdbx_strand_id
1 'polypeptide(L)'
;MSELPKFKYQPNALELGIIEKKNIDCPVCEKNREYAYSGGIYAVEEVEFICPWCIADGSAAEKYDGMYVDDASCEEVSDQNKLTELVTKTPNYVSWQQEVWLAHHDDYCSFERYVGWKEIKHLKENLSDDIERIKSEYGLSQSEFEQYLVNDGGMQGYLFKCLHCDQHRLHIDTN
;
A
#
# COMPACT_ATOMS: atom_id res chain seq x y z
N MET A 1 -2.57 26.26 9.20
CA MET A 1 -3.04 24.95 8.70
C MET A 1 -1.95 23.93 9.02
N SER A 2 -2.31 22.76 9.55
CA SER A 2 -1.35 21.69 9.83
C SER A 2 -0.83 21.09 8.53
N GLU A 3 0.46 20.78 8.44
CA GLU A 3 1.03 20.06 7.29
C GLU A 3 0.36 18.68 7.14
N LEU A 4 0.28 18.20 5.89
CA LEU A 4 -0.23 16.86 5.60
C LEU A 4 0.72 15.82 6.23
N PRO A 5 0.21 14.80 6.95
CA PRO A 5 1.05 13.78 7.54
C PRO A 5 1.82 13.01 6.46
N LYS A 6 3.02 12.56 6.83
CA LYS A 6 3.81 11.61 6.05
C LYS A 6 3.62 10.23 6.62
N PHE A 7 3.40 9.24 5.76
CA PHE A 7 3.25 7.85 6.15
C PHE A 7 4.52 7.09 5.78
N LYS A 8 5.12 6.42 6.75
CA LYS A 8 6.37 5.66 6.59
C LYS A 8 6.27 4.65 5.44
N TYR A 9 5.18 3.88 5.41
CA TYR A 9 4.96 2.83 4.43
C TYR A 9 4.14 3.29 3.21
N GLN A 10 3.61 4.51 3.22
CA GLN A 10 2.81 5.08 2.13
C GLN A 10 3.27 6.51 1.78
N PRO A 11 4.54 6.72 1.40
CA PRO A 11 5.12 8.06 1.26
C PRO A 11 4.51 8.86 0.10
N ASN A 12 4.02 8.18 -0.94
CA ASN A 12 3.50 8.78 -2.16
C ASN A 12 1.96 8.85 -2.20
N ALA A 13 1.28 8.71 -1.05
CA ALA A 13 -0.17 8.58 -0.97
C ALA A 13 -0.94 9.65 -1.77
N LEU A 14 -0.46 10.89 -1.73
CA LEU A 14 -1.07 12.02 -2.43
C LEU A 14 -0.88 11.92 -3.96
N GLU A 15 0.31 11.54 -4.42
CA GLU A 15 0.63 11.40 -5.84
C GLU A 15 -0.13 10.23 -6.47
N LEU A 16 -0.40 9.19 -5.68
CA LEU A 16 -1.09 7.97 -6.10
C LEU A 16 -2.62 8.06 -5.99
N GLY A 17 -3.17 9.19 -5.53
CA GLY A 17 -4.62 9.36 -5.33
C GLY A 17 -5.21 8.55 -4.18
N ILE A 18 -4.36 7.96 -3.34
CA ILE A 18 -4.74 7.26 -2.10
C ILE A 18 -5.22 8.29 -1.07
N ILE A 19 -4.55 9.43 -1.01
CA ILE A 19 -5.06 10.64 -0.36
C ILE A 19 -5.39 11.64 -1.45
N GLU A 20 -6.60 12.20 -1.41
CA GLU A 20 -7.06 13.20 -2.36
C GLU A 20 -7.31 14.55 -1.68
N LYS A 21 -7.12 15.63 -2.43
CA LYS A 21 -7.48 16.98 -1.98
C LYS A 21 -8.99 17.15 -2.10
N LYS A 22 -9.69 16.93 -0.99
CA LYS A 22 -11.14 16.98 -0.88
C LYS A 22 -11.55 17.56 0.46
N ASN A 23 -12.39 18.58 0.43
CA ASN A 23 -12.93 19.18 1.64
C ASN A 23 -13.96 18.23 2.27
N ILE A 24 -13.72 17.84 3.51
CA ILE A 24 -14.55 16.91 4.28
C ILE A 24 -14.77 17.43 5.69
N ASP A 25 -15.91 17.11 6.27
CA ASP A 25 -16.08 17.16 7.72
C ASP A 25 -15.74 15.77 8.26
N CYS A 26 -14.54 15.61 8.81
CA CYS A 26 -14.01 14.30 9.15
C CYS A 26 -14.90 13.61 10.21
N PRO A 27 -15.40 12.39 9.98
CA PRO A 27 -16.28 11.70 10.91
C PRO A 27 -15.58 11.29 12.21
N VAL A 28 -14.25 11.34 12.26
CA VAL A 28 -13.45 10.99 13.44
C VAL A 28 -13.24 12.20 14.35
N CYS A 29 -12.63 13.26 13.83
CA CYS A 29 -12.26 14.44 14.62
C CYS A 29 -13.24 15.62 14.53
N GLU A 30 -14.29 15.51 13.72
CA GLU A 30 -15.34 16.52 13.53
C GLU A 30 -14.82 17.87 13.04
N LYS A 31 -13.60 17.89 12.47
CA LYS A 31 -12.99 19.08 11.88
C LYS A 31 -13.18 19.08 10.38
N ASN A 32 -13.37 20.27 9.83
CA ASN A 32 -13.24 20.50 8.40
C ASN A 32 -11.77 20.32 7.96
N ARG A 33 -11.52 19.46 6.98
CA ARG A 33 -10.18 19.09 6.49
C ARG A 33 -10.14 19.14 4.97
N GLU A 34 -9.00 19.53 4.42
CA GLU A 34 -8.81 19.73 2.98
C GLU A 34 -8.38 18.46 2.22
N TYR A 35 -8.17 17.36 2.95
CA TYR A 35 -7.73 16.09 2.38
C TYR A 35 -8.53 14.93 2.99
N ALA A 36 -8.80 13.93 2.16
CA ALA A 36 -9.50 12.71 2.51
C ALA A 36 -8.70 11.50 2.01
N TYR A 37 -8.75 10.41 2.76
CA TYR A 37 -8.38 9.10 2.25
C TYR A 37 -9.49 8.59 1.32
N SER A 38 -9.11 8.08 0.15
CA SER A 38 -10.05 7.62 -0.87
C SER A 38 -10.55 6.19 -0.63
N GLY A 39 -9.85 5.41 0.19
CA GLY A 39 -10.31 4.11 0.66
C GLY A 39 -11.15 4.19 1.94
N GLY A 40 -11.57 3.01 2.42
CA GLY A 40 -12.27 2.84 3.69
C GLY A 40 -11.39 2.25 4.78
N ILE A 41 -11.90 2.26 6.01
CA ILE A 41 -11.37 1.45 7.10
C ILE A 41 -12.19 0.16 7.20
N TYR A 42 -11.53 -0.98 7.36
CA TYR A 42 -12.21 -2.23 7.67
C TYR A 42 -12.70 -2.19 9.12
N ALA A 43 -14.00 -2.00 9.29
CA ALA A 43 -14.70 -1.87 10.56
C ALA A 43 -16.14 -2.38 10.43
N VAL A 44 -16.85 -2.50 11.55
CA VAL A 44 -18.29 -2.86 11.55
C VAL A 44 -19.11 -1.73 10.92
N GLU A 45 -18.74 -0.48 11.19
CA GLU A 45 -19.34 0.68 10.57
C GLU A 45 -18.78 0.95 9.17
N GLU A 46 -19.67 1.21 8.21
CA GLU A 46 -19.28 1.73 6.90
C GLU A 46 -18.90 3.21 7.02
N VAL A 47 -17.59 3.50 7.02
CA VAL A 47 -17.05 4.85 7.16
C VAL A 47 -16.08 5.14 6.03
N GLU A 48 -16.36 6.22 5.30
CA GLU A 48 -15.53 6.72 4.20
C GLU A 48 -15.04 8.14 4.49
N PHE A 49 -14.07 8.58 3.68
CA PHE A 49 -13.55 9.95 3.69
C PHE A 49 -13.00 10.38 5.06
N ILE A 50 -12.17 9.53 5.66
CA ILE A 50 -11.42 9.84 6.88
C ILE A 50 -10.25 10.78 6.54
N CYS A 51 -9.99 11.77 7.38
CA CYS A 51 -8.88 12.69 7.12
C CYS A 51 -7.52 12.03 7.43
N PRO A 52 -6.46 12.34 6.66
CA PRO A 52 -5.12 11.74 6.86
C PRO A 52 -4.55 11.92 8.27
N TRP A 53 -4.91 12.99 8.98
CA TRP A 53 -4.44 13.22 10.36
C TRP A 53 -4.97 12.17 11.33
N CYS A 54 -6.24 11.76 11.19
CA CYS A 54 -6.84 10.73 12.05
C CYS A 54 -6.34 9.32 11.73
N ILE A 55 -5.84 9.10 10.51
CA ILE A 55 -5.13 7.89 10.15
C ILE A 55 -3.75 7.90 10.83
N ALA A 56 -2.99 8.98 10.65
CA ALA A 56 -1.61 9.07 11.13
C ALA A 56 -1.47 8.98 12.65
N ASP A 57 -2.41 9.54 13.41
CA ASP A 57 -2.38 9.46 14.88
C ASP A 57 -3.04 8.17 15.43
N GLY A 58 -3.72 7.40 14.59
CA GLY A 58 -4.43 6.16 14.96
C GLY A 58 -5.82 6.38 15.54
N SER A 59 -6.30 7.62 15.68
CA SER A 59 -7.60 7.92 16.29
C SER A 59 -8.77 7.32 15.50
N ALA A 60 -8.64 7.18 14.18
CA ALA A 60 -9.65 6.53 13.36
C ALA A 60 -9.77 5.03 13.63
N ALA A 61 -8.63 4.33 13.70
CA ALA A 61 -8.58 2.91 14.03
C ALA A 61 -9.10 2.65 15.45
N GLU A 62 -8.70 3.48 16.42
CA GLU A 62 -9.20 3.41 17.80
C GLU A 62 -10.71 3.62 17.90
N LYS A 63 -11.25 4.60 17.15
CA LYS A 63 -12.69 4.94 17.20
C LYS A 63 -13.58 3.82 16.67
N TYR A 64 -13.14 3.13 15.62
CA TYR A 64 -13.95 2.14 14.90
C TYR A 64 -13.52 0.70 15.16
N ASP A 65 -12.56 0.48 16.07
CA ASP A 65 -11.93 -0.84 16.29
C ASP A 65 -11.52 -1.50 14.95
N GLY A 66 -10.94 -0.67 14.08
CA GLY A 66 -10.77 -0.99 12.67
C GLY A 66 -9.32 -0.98 12.21
N MET A 67 -9.08 -1.57 11.04
CA MET A 67 -7.77 -1.62 10.40
C MET A 67 -7.87 -1.17 8.94
N TYR A 68 -6.81 -0.57 8.42
CA TYR A 68 -6.70 -0.19 7.01
C TYR A 68 -6.13 -1.30 6.14
N VAL A 69 -5.28 -2.13 6.74
CA VAL A 69 -4.60 -3.27 6.10
C VAL A 69 -4.97 -4.51 6.88
N ASP A 70 -5.31 -5.59 6.19
CA ASP A 70 -5.50 -6.91 6.81
C ASP A 70 -4.14 -7.46 7.27
N ASP A 71 -4.02 -7.78 8.56
CA ASP A 71 -2.78 -8.29 9.16
C ASP A 71 -2.39 -9.67 8.58
N ALA A 72 -3.38 -10.47 8.17
CA ALA A 72 -3.16 -11.74 7.50
C ALA A 72 -2.53 -11.58 6.10
N SER A 73 -2.57 -10.37 5.55
CA SER A 73 -2.03 -10.04 4.23
C SER A 73 -0.66 -9.37 4.30
N CYS A 74 -0.02 -9.37 5.46
CA CYS A 74 1.30 -8.80 5.68
C CYS A 74 2.36 -9.92 5.79
N GLU A 75 3.52 -9.74 5.14
CA GLU A 75 4.69 -10.58 5.43
C GLU A 75 5.09 -10.45 6.92
N GLU A 76 5.61 -11.52 7.51
CA GLU A 76 5.96 -11.54 8.93
C GLU A 76 7.14 -10.59 9.23
N VAL A 77 7.00 -9.82 10.32
CA VAL A 77 8.08 -9.03 10.92
C VAL A 77 8.13 -9.30 12.43
N SER A 78 9.30 -9.21 13.04
CA SER A 78 9.50 -9.58 14.45
C SER A 78 8.93 -8.55 15.44
N ASP A 79 8.81 -7.28 15.04
CA ASP A 79 8.35 -6.18 15.89
C ASP A 79 6.87 -5.88 15.63
N GLN A 80 6.02 -6.22 16.60
CA GLN A 80 4.58 -5.95 16.53
C GLN A 80 4.24 -4.46 16.41
N ASN A 81 5.11 -3.55 16.86
CA ASN A 81 4.81 -2.13 16.70
C ASN A 81 4.82 -1.72 15.22
N LYS A 82 5.63 -2.39 14.39
CA LYS A 82 5.67 -2.14 12.95
C LYS A 82 4.40 -2.61 12.26
N LEU A 83 3.91 -3.80 12.61
CA LEU A 83 2.63 -4.31 12.11
C LEU A 83 1.48 -3.42 12.59
N THR A 84 1.45 -3.06 13.87
CA THR A 84 0.42 -2.17 14.42
C THR A 84 0.41 -0.81 13.69
N GLU A 85 1.57 -0.20 13.44
CA GLU A 85 1.68 1.04 12.67
C GLU A 85 1.18 0.86 11.23
N LEU A 86 1.51 -0.25 10.57
CA LEU A 86 1.04 -0.55 9.24
C LEU A 86 -0.50 -0.67 9.21
N VAL A 87 -1.07 -1.55 10.03
CA VAL A 87 -2.49 -1.89 9.94
C VAL A 87 -3.42 -0.80 10.47
N THR A 88 -2.98 0.01 11.45
CA THR A 88 -3.85 1.03 12.07
C THR A 88 -3.56 2.47 11.65
N LYS A 89 -2.36 2.76 11.12
CA LYS A 89 -1.92 4.14 10.86
C LYS A 89 -1.43 4.39 9.43
N THR A 90 -1.59 3.43 8.52
CA THR A 90 -1.16 3.57 7.12
C THR A 90 -2.36 3.47 6.18
N PRO A 91 -2.59 4.47 5.31
CA PRO A 91 -3.56 4.37 4.23
C PRO A 91 -3.18 3.23 3.29
N ASN A 92 -4.13 2.35 3.00
CA ASN A 92 -3.88 1.19 2.15
C ASN A 92 -3.79 1.59 0.67
N TYR A 93 -3.13 0.76 -0.14
CA TYR A 93 -3.21 0.86 -1.59
C TYR A 93 -4.38 0.02 -2.11
N VAL A 94 -4.77 0.24 -3.37
CA VAL A 94 -5.88 -0.48 -3.99
C VAL A 94 -5.32 -1.54 -4.93
N SER A 95 -5.73 -2.78 -4.75
CA SER A 95 -5.41 -3.91 -5.62
C SER A 95 -6.67 -4.49 -6.27
N TRP A 96 -6.51 -5.36 -7.28
CA TRP A 96 -7.63 -6.10 -7.87
C TRP A 96 -8.12 -7.20 -6.92
N GLN A 97 -7.19 -7.86 -6.25
CA GLN A 97 -7.41 -8.85 -5.21
C GLN A 97 -7.09 -8.26 -3.83
N GLN A 98 -7.06 -9.11 -2.80
CA GLN A 98 -6.56 -8.73 -1.48
C GLN A 98 -5.14 -8.16 -1.59
N GLU A 99 -4.89 -7.00 -0.98
CA GLU A 99 -3.58 -6.37 -0.97
C GLU A 99 -2.56 -7.26 -0.28
N VAL A 100 -1.28 -7.17 -0.63
CA VAL A 100 -0.18 -7.82 0.10
C VAL A 100 0.89 -6.80 0.48
N TRP A 101 1.28 -6.78 1.74
CA TRP A 101 2.36 -5.91 2.23
C TRP A 101 3.66 -6.68 2.41
N LEU A 102 4.67 -6.29 1.63
CA LEU A 102 5.97 -6.96 1.57
C LEU A 102 6.95 -6.40 2.60
N ALA A 103 7.81 -7.25 3.15
CA ALA A 103 8.82 -6.90 4.14
C ALA A 103 10.24 -7.14 3.63
N HIS A 104 11.20 -6.37 4.14
CA HIS A 104 12.62 -6.60 3.87
C HIS A 104 13.45 -5.98 5.00
N HIS A 105 14.48 -6.69 5.46
CA HIS A 105 15.22 -6.35 6.69
C HIS A 105 14.33 -6.23 7.94
N ASP A 106 13.37 -7.17 8.09
CA ASP A 106 12.51 -7.25 9.28
C ASP A 106 11.68 -5.97 9.53
N ASP A 107 11.32 -5.28 8.45
CA ASP A 107 10.46 -4.09 8.42
C ASP A 107 9.65 -4.08 7.12
N TYR A 108 8.49 -3.43 7.11
CA TYR A 108 7.68 -3.32 5.90
C TYR A 108 8.31 -2.36 4.90
N CYS A 109 8.21 -2.71 3.62
CA CYS A 109 8.63 -1.84 2.53
C CYS A 109 7.61 -0.72 2.32
N SER A 110 8.04 0.44 1.82
CA SER A 110 7.12 1.49 1.37
C SER A 110 6.48 1.10 0.05
N PHE A 111 5.16 1.28 -0.08
CA PHE A 111 4.50 1.21 -1.37
C PHE A 111 4.90 2.42 -2.21
N GLU A 112 5.50 2.16 -3.38
CA GLU A 112 6.04 3.21 -4.22
C GLU A 112 5.04 3.66 -5.27
N ARG A 113 4.46 2.71 -6.02
CA ARG A 113 3.50 2.96 -7.10
C ARG A 113 2.97 1.66 -7.72
N TYR A 114 1.89 1.82 -8.48
CA TYR A 114 1.41 0.85 -9.46
C TYR A 114 2.33 0.80 -10.69
N VAL A 115 2.66 -0.41 -11.17
CA VAL A 115 3.63 -0.62 -12.25
C VAL A 115 3.22 -1.72 -13.24
N GLY A 116 3.71 -1.59 -14.47
CA GLY A 116 3.85 -2.67 -15.43
C GLY A 116 5.33 -2.94 -15.71
N TRP A 117 5.62 -3.86 -16.64
CA TRP A 117 7.00 -4.18 -17.03
C TRP A 117 7.77 -2.98 -17.57
N LYS A 118 7.08 -2.08 -18.31
CA LYS A 118 7.72 -0.89 -18.91
C LYS A 118 8.34 0.01 -17.85
N GLU A 119 7.69 0.13 -16.71
CA GLU A 119 8.11 0.94 -15.58
C GLU A 119 9.26 0.29 -14.81
N ILE A 120 9.26 -1.05 -14.64
CA ILE A 120 10.23 -1.74 -13.78
C ILE A 120 11.35 -2.51 -14.49
N LYS A 121 11.39 -2.54 -15.84
CA LYS A 121 12.43 -3.28 -16.59
C LYS A 121 13.87 -2.92 -16.18
N HIS A 122 14.08 -1.68 -15.73
CA HIS A 122 15.39 -1.19 -15.27
C HIS A 122 15.77 -1.71 -13.88
N LEU A 123 14.81 -2.26 -13.13
CA LEU A 123 14.96 -2.89 -11.82
C LEU A 123 15.01 -4.43 -11.92
N LYS A 124 15.10 -5.01 -13.13
CA LYS A 124 15.04 -6.47 -13.33
C LYS A 124 15.97 -7.27 -12.41
N GLU A 125 17.22 -6.83 -12.29
CA GLU A 125 18.22 -7.49 -11.42
C GLU A 125 17.88 -7.30 -9.94
N ASN A 126 17.36 -6.14 -9.59
CA ASN A 126 16.93 -5.81 -8.23
C ASN A 126 15.66 -6.56 -7.81
N LEU A 127 14.86 -7.03 -8.76
CA LEU A 127 13.61 -7.76 -8.52
C LEU A 127 13.70 -9.25 -8.88
N SER A 128 14.91 -9.79 -9.10
CA SER A 128 15.09 -11.14 -9.66
C SER A 128 14.33 -12.21 -8.89
N ASP A 129 14.39 -12.16 -7.55
CA ASP A 129 13.82 -13.19 -6.69
C ASP A 129 12.29 -13.17 -6.73
N ASP A 130 11.68 -11.98 -6.67
CA ASP A 130 10.23 -11.83 -6.80
C ASP A 130 9.76 -12.19 -8.21
N ILE A 131 10.46 -11.78 -9.26
CA ILE A 131 10.10 -12.10 -10.65
C ILE A 131 10.13 -13.62 -10.89
N GLU A 132 11.17 -14.32 -10.43
CA GLU A 132 11.25 -15.77 -10.59
C GLU A 132 10.18 -16.50 -9.77
N ARG A 133 9.89 -16.04 -8.54
CA ARG A 133 8.78 -16.57 -7.72
C ARG A 133 7.45 -16.40 -8.43
N ILE A 134 7.15 -15.20 -8.91
CA ILE A 134 5.90 -14.88 -9.62
C ILE A 134 5.75 -15.71 -10.89
N LYS A 135 6.81 -15.81 -11.69
CA LYS A 135 6.79 -16.64 -12.91
C LYS A 135 6.52 -18.11 -12.60
N SER A 136 7.09 -18.63 -11.52
CA SER A 136 6.84 -20.00 -11.06
C SER A 136 5.38 -20.19 -10.63
N GLU A 137 4.84 -19.26 -9.83
CA GLU A 137 3.47 -19.29 -9.31
C GLU A 137 2.41 -19.24 -10.43
N TYR A 138 2.62 -18.37 -11.43
CA TYR A 138 1.70 -18.20 -12.55
C TYR A 138 2.04 -19.05 -13.78
N GLY A 139 3.12 -19.85 -13.73
CA GLY A 139 3.56 -20.72 -14.83
C GLY A 139 3.99 -19.97 -16.10
N LEU A 140 4.63 -18.80 -15.95
CA LEU A 140 4.97 -17.89 -17.04
C LEU A 140 6.43 -18.05 -17.51
N SER A 141 6.62 -17.96 -18.83
CA SER A 141 7.93 -17.64 -19.40
C SER A 141 8.34 -16.19 -19.10
N GLN A 142 9.62 -15.88 -19.30
CA GLN A 142 10.09 -14.49 -19.18
C GLN A 142 9.33 -13.55 -20.14
N SER A 143 9.14 -13.95 -21.39
CA SER A 143 8.45 -13.12 -22.38
C SER A 143 6.97 -12.89 -22.03
N GLU A 144 6.30 -13.89 -21.48
CA GLU A 144 4.90 -13.76 -21.05
C GLU A 144 4.79 -12.82 -19.85
N PHE A 145 5.66 -12.96 -18.85
CA PHE A 145 5.71 -12.03 -17.73
C PHE A 145 5.91 -10.57 -18.19
N GLU A 146 6.90 -10.35 -19.07
CA GLU A 146 7.18 -9.01 -19.61
C GLU A 146 6.04 -8.44 -20.48
N GLN A 147 5.24 -9.30 -21.10
CA GLN A 147 4.11 -8.92 -21.95
C GLN A 147 2.83 -8.67 -21.14
N TYR A 148 2.54 -9.52 -20.14
CA TYR A 148 1.29 -9.49 -19.40
C TYR A 148 1.31 -8.47 -18.26
N LEU A 149 2.47 -8.25 -17.63
CA LEU A 149 2.62 -7.25 -16.58
C LEU A 149 2.48 -5.83 -17.17
N VAL A 150 1.30 -5.26 -17.04
CA VAL A 150 0.92 -3.96 -17.63
C VAL A 150 0.23 -3.14 -16.55
N ASN A 151 0.69 -1.90 -16.35
CA ASN A 151 0.04 -0.99 -15.43
C ASN A 151 -1.40 -0.68 -15.91
N ASP A 152 -2.37 -0.80 -15.02
CA ASP A 152 -3.81 -0.77 -15.30
C ASP A 152 -4.25 -1.85 -16.31
N GLY A 153 -3.53 -2.98 -16.31
CA GLY A 153 -3.80 -4.15 -17.15
C GLY A 153 -4.36 -5.33 -16.36
N GLY A 154 -4.56 -6.46 -17.06
CA GLY A 154 -5.07 -7.70 -16.45
C GLY A 154 -4.10 -8.39 -15.50
N MET A 155 -2.80 -8.05 -15.56
CA MET A 155 -1.80 -8.39 -14.56
C MET A 155 -1.12 -7.11 -14.09
N GLN A 156 -1.45 -6.69 -12.87
CA GLN A 156 -1.01 -5.44 -12.27
C GLN A 156 0.18 -5.70 -11.33
N GLY A 157 1.17 -4.82 -11.36
CA GLY A 157 2.28 -4.84 -10.41
C GLY A 157 2.17 -3.77 -9.33
N TYR A 158 2.62 -4.12 -8.14
CA TYR A 158 2.69 -3.26 -6.96
C TYR A 158 4.14 -3.19 -6.51
N LEU A 159 4.79 -2.05 -6.78
CA LEU A 159 6.20 -1.87 -6.48
C LEU A 159 6.39 -1.36 -5.06
N PHE A 160 7.28 -2.00 -4.33
CA PHE A 160 7.67 -1.62 -2.98
C PHE A 160 9.17 -1.32 -2.91
N LYS A 161 9.58 -0.45 -1.98
CA LYS A 161 10.99 -0.16 -1.69
C LYS A 161 11.33 -0.43 -0.23
N CYS A 162 12.45 -1.12 0.00
CA CYS A 162 12.96 -1.32 1.35
C CYS A 162 13.33 0.02 1.99
N LEU A 163 13.01 0.20 3.26
CA LEU A 163 13.33 1.41 4.02
C LEU A 163 14.80 1.49 4.44
N HIS A 164 15.53 0.38 4.34
CA HIS A 164 16.89 0.22 4.87
C HIS A 164 17.97 0.06 3.79
N CYS A 165 17.59 -0.20 2.54
CA CYS A 165 18.48 -0.30 1.40
C CYS A 165 17.76 0.02 0.08
N ASP A 166 18.48 0.03 -1.04
CA ASP A 166 17.89 0.31 -2.37
C ASP A 166 17.24 -0.92 -3.04
N GLN A 167 16.97 -1.98 -2.28
CA GLN A 167 16.24 -3.15 -2.76
C GLN A 167 14.75 -2.85 -2.90
N HIS A 168 14.18 -3.25 -4.03
CA HIS A 168 12.75 -3.22 -4.28
C HIS A 168 12.16 -4.61 -4.10
N ARG A 169 10.85 -4.65 -3.87
CA ARG A 169 10.05 -5.87 -3.84
C ARG A 169 8.86 -5.70 -4.78
N LEU A 170 8.36 -6.80 -5.33
CA LEU A 170 7.25 -6.79 -6.28
C LEU A 170 6.17 -7.79 -5.86
N HIS A 171 4.94 -7.28 -5.75
CA HIS A 171 3.73 -8.11 -5.72
C HIS A 171 2.97 -7.93 -7.05
N ILE A 172 2.23 -8.95 -7.46
CA ILE A 172 1.31 -8.87 -8.60
C ILE A 172 -0.01 -9.54 -8.26
N ASP A 173 -1.07 -9.08 -8.91
CA ASP A 173 -2.34 -9.78 -8.97
C ASP A 173 -2.96 -9.70 -10.37
N THR A 174 -4.05 -10.43 -10.57
CA THR A 174 -4.78 -10.48 -11.83
C THR A 174 -6.27 -10.27 -11.63
N ASN A 175 -6.93 -9.59 -12.56
CA ASN A 175 -8.38 -9.36 -12.56
C ASN A 175 -9.18 -10.35 -13.42
#